data_AF-E7S149-F1
#
_entry.id   AF-E7S149-F1
#
_cell.length_a   1.000
_cell.length_b   1.000
_cell.length_c   1.000
_cell.angle_alpha   90.00
_cell.angle_beta   90.00
_cell.angle_gamma   90.00
#
_symmetry.space_group_name_H-M   'P 1'
#
loop_
_entity.id
_entity.type
_entity.pdbx_description
1 polymer ?
#
loop_
_entity_poly.entity_id
_entity_poly.type
_entity_poly.pdbx_seq_one_letter_code
_entity_poly.pdbx_strand_id
1 'polypeptide(L)'
;MKPKIVFVVMSAIHSPESVAQLARALAPHTVVVHHDFSQTPDFSVNEPNVRFVPEPKRTGWAIWGFSEGIFHAMRYAYENLEFDYLQILSPTCLPIKPVKALEEHVASGKTDVDFAWIDMLADDDALMSVSYRGFAGEESFRHRLLRRMMVLYFNNTAERRDLAGVQLRTGGNLDANGKLRPVARLARFVTRLLVNPTLGGHVFTKDFPPFYGSTWFGARREVVGWMLERFAQKDIQTHFPKLCIADEFLIPSMIMQGVKKKGFKSGPMNHCIVTFIEANPAWLTDADFEFLQKSPAFFGRKFPDDIHTPIRRRVLTELVGLTPEQVVPPEDDAPVTVAPARAVAAA
;
A
#
# COMPACT_ATOMS: atom_id res chain seq x y z
N MET A 1 -11.40 14.96 23.05
CA MET A 1 -9.97 14.65 23.23
C MET A 1 -9.34 14.62 21.84
N LYS A 2 -8.12 15.15 21.66
CA LYS A 2 -7.42 15.09 20.36
C LYS A 2 -7.00 13.64 20.11
N PRO A 3 -7.35 13.01 18.96
CA PRO A 3 -6.99 11.62 18.72
C PRO A 3 -5.48 11.47 18.58
N LYS A 4 -4.94 10.36 19.09
CA LYS A 4 -3.54 9.97 18.93
C LYS A 4 -3.40 9.17 17.65
N ILE A 5 -2.67 9.70 16.68
CA ILE A 5 -2.43 9.01 15.40
C ILE A 5 -0.98 8.54 15.39
N VAL A 6 -0.75 7.31 14.92
CA VAL A 6 0.58 6.78 14.64
C VAL A 6 0.72 6.57 13.14
N PHE A 7 1.81 7.06 12.57
CA PHE A 7 2.14 6.85 11.17
C PHE A 7 3.24 5.81 11.07
N VAL A 8 3.03 4.73 10.33
CA VAL A 8 4.06 3.74 10.04
C VAL A 8 4.63 4.03 8.66
N VAL A 9 5.92 4.36 8.59
CA VAL A 9 6.62 4.65 7.34
C VAL A 9 7.51 3.47 6.97
N MET A 10 7.22 2.83 5.83
CA MET A 10 8.03 1.75 5.25
C MET A 10 9.13 2.34 4.36
N SER A 11 10.37 2.36 4.85
CA SER A 11 11.56 2.90 4.19
C SER A 11 12.56 1.78 3.84
N ALA A 12 13.37 2.00 2.80
CA ALA A 12 14.41 1.06 2.38
C ALA A 12 15.52 1.77 1.58
N ILE A 13 15.16 2.40 0.47
CA ILE A 13 16.11 3.03 -0.48
C ILE A 13 16.00 4.56 -0.56
N HIS A 14 15.06 5.13 0.17
CA HIS A 14 14.71 6.55 0.05
C HIS A 14 15.58 7.42 0.95
N SER A 15 15.73 8.69 0.57
CA SER A 15 16.54 9.65 1.29
C SER A 15 16.06 9.87 2.73
N PRO A 16 16.96 9.99 3.71
CA PRO A 16 16.62 10.43 5.07
C PRO A 16 15.81 11.73 5.10
N GLU A 17 16.13 12.66 4.21
CA GLU A 17 15.50 13.96 4.07
C GLU A 17 14.02 13.84 3.71
N SER A 18 13.65 12.93 2.82
CA SER A 18 12.24 12.67 2.48
C SER A 18 11.45 12.11 3.67
N VAL A 19 12.07 11.25 4.48
CA VAL A 19 11.43 10.75 5.72
C VAL A 19 11.32 11.85 6.76
N ALA A 20 12.36 12.67 6.93
CA ALA A 20 12.36 13.81 7.84
C ALA A 20 11.29 14.85 7.46
N GLN A 21 11.19 15.21 6.18
CA GLN A 21 10.14 16.10 5.67
C GLN A 21 8.74 15.54 5.91
N LEU A 22 8.53 14.25 5.65
CA LEU A 22 7.26 13.60 5.97
C LEU A 22 6.97 13.64 7.47
N ALA A 23 7.96 13.37 8.32
CA ALA A 23 7.78 13.39 9.77
C ALA A 23 7.41 14.79 10.31
N ARG A 24 8.05 15.85 9.82
CA ARG A 24 7.69 17.24 10.14
C ARG A 24 6.27 17.57 9.69
N ALA A 25 5.87 17.13 8.49
CA ALA A 25 4.52 17.34 7.98
C ALA A 25 3.43 16.61 8.78
N LEU A 26 3.80 15.58 9.55
CA LEU A 26 2.88 14.77 10.38
C LEU A 26 2.94 15.17 11.87
N ALA A 27 3.81 16.09 12.25
CA ALA A 27 3.92 16.56 13.62
C ALA A 27 2.58 17.14 14.14
N PRO A 28 2.23 16.95 15.42
CA PRO A 28 3.06 16.37 16.49
C PRO A 28 2.91 14.85 16.66
N HIS A 29 2.26 14.14 15.72
CA HIS A 29 2.00 12.71 15.86
C HIS A 29 3.27 11.87 15.68
N THR A 30 3.28 10.69 16.29
CA THR A 30 4.44 9.79 16.24
C THR A 30 4.56 9.11 14.87
N VAL A 31 5.77 9.09 14.34
CA VAL A 31 6.14 8.39 13.10
C VAL A 31 7.04 7.21 13.45
N VAL A 32 6.52 6.01 13.25
CA VAL A 32 7.25 4.76 13.39
C VAL A 32 7.90 4.43 12.05
N VAL A 33 9.22 4.41 11.98
CA VAL A 33 9.97 4.12 10.76
C VAL A 33 10.47 2.68 10.81
N HIS A 34 9.98 1.86 9.89
CA HIS A 34 10.62 0.60 9.54
C HIS A 34 11.57 0.89 8.38
N HIS A 35 12.88 0.69 8.60
CA HIS A 35 13.89 0.90 7.56
C HIS A 35 14.68 -0.37 7.31
N ASP A 36 14.78 -0.79 6.06
CA ASP A 36 15.63 -1.91 5.65
C ASP A 36 17.10 -1.50 5.48
N PHE A 37 17.86 -1.57 6.58
CA PHE A 37 19.29 -1.26 6.60
C PHE A 37 20.14 -2.17 5.71
N SER A 38 19.61 -3.27 5.18
CA SER A 38 20.37 -4.07 4.20
C SER A 38 20.47 -3.40 2.83
N GLN A 39 19.60 -2.42 2.54
CA GLN A 39 19.60 -1.65 1.31
C GLN A 39 20.24 -0.27 1.47
N THR A 40 20.13 0.37 2.64
CA THR A 40 20.80 1.64 2.95
C THR A 40 21.32 1.62 4.40
N PRO A 41 22.54 1.12 4.64
CA PRO A 41 23.05 0.89 6.00
C PRO A 41 23.20 2.14 6.87
N ASP A 42 23.53 3.28 6.27
CA ASP A 42 23.86 4.53 6.98
C ASP A 42 22.63 5.45 7.17
N PHE A 43 21.42 4.93 6.97
CA PHE A 43 20.18 5.70 7.09
C PHE A 43 19.94 6.18 8.53
N SER A 44 19.70 7.48 8.71
CA SER A 44 19.36 8.04 10.02
C SER A 44 18.47 9.27 9.90
N VAL A 45 17.50 9.42 10.82
CA VAL A 45 16.57 10.56 10.86
C VAL A 45 16.44 11.00 12.31
N ASN A 46 16.60 12.29 12.57
CA ASN A 46 16.68 12.86 13.92
C ASN A 46 15.46 13.72 14.31
N GLU A 47 14.35 13.59 13.59
CA GLU A 47 13.12 14.32 13.90
C GLU A 47 12.52 13.87 15.25
N PRO A 48 12.05 14.79 16.11
CA PRO A 48 11.68 14.49 17.50
C PRO A 48 10.46 13.56 17.64
N ASN A 49 9.64 13.46 16.61
CA ASN A 49 8.47 12.57 16.56
C ASN A 49 8.76 11.22 15.88
N VAL A 50 10.00 10.94 15.48
CA VAL A 50 10.38 9.68 14.83
C VAL A 50 10.82 8.63 15.85
N ARG A 51 10.38 7.39 15.63
CA ARG A 51 10.83 6.20 16.36
C ARG A 51 11.17 5.09 15.37
N PHE A 52 12.36 4.52 15.49
CA PHE A 52 12.74 3.37 14.66
C PHE A 52 12.17 2.06 15.19
N VAL A 53 11.72 1.21 14.28
CA VAL A 53 11.38 -0.17 14.59
C VAL A 53 12.69 -0.95 14.81
N PRO A 54 12.89 -1.58 15.98
CA PRO A 54 14.08 -2.40 16.21
C PRO A 54 14.05 -3.67 15.34
N GLU A 55 15.23 -4.18 15.01
CA GLU A 55 15.40 -5.42 14.25
C GLU A 55 14.54 -5.48 12.96
N PRO A 56 14.68 -4.51 12.05
CA PRO A 56 13.81 -4.43 10.89
C PRO A 56 13.99 -5.64 9.98
N LYS A 57 12.89 -5.98 9.31
CA LYS A 57 12.85 -7.05 8.32
C LYS A 57 13.48 -6.58 7.01
N ARG A 58 14.13 -7.50 6.29
CA ARG A 58 14.54 -7.25 4.92
C ARG A 58 13.29 -7.13 4.05
N THR A 59 13.26 -6.12 3.21
CA THR A 59 12.15 -5.79 2.32
C THR A 59 12.65 -5.79 0.88
N GLY A 60 11.72 -5.72 -0.05
CA GLY A 60 12.00 -5.66 -1.48
C GLY A 60 10.70 -5.58 -2.24
N TRP A 61 10.79 -5.18 -3.50
CA TRP A 61 9.61 -5.14 -4.35
C TRP A 61 9.11 -6.56 -4.62
N ALA A 62 7.78 -6.75 -4.51
CA ALA A 62 7.07 -7.99 -4.79
C ALA A 62 7.40 -9.22 -3.92
N ILE A 63 8.25 -9.09 -2.90
CA ILE A 63 8.62 -10.19 -2.00
C ILE A 63 7.90 -10.13 -0.65
N TRP A 64 7.75 -11.30 -0.02
CA TRP A 64 7.06 -11.47 1.27
C TRP A 64 7.61 -10.58 2.40
N GLY A 65 8.91 -10.30 2.39
CA GLY A 65 9.56 -9.47 3.41
C GLY A 65 8.95 -8.08 3.57
N PHE A 66 8.31 -7.53 2.52
CA PHE A 66 7.57 -6.26 2.64
C PHE A 66 6.31 -6.41 3.51
N SER A 67 5.54 -7.50 3.34
CA SER A 67 4.41 -7.82 4.23
C SER A 67 4.88 -8.05 5.66
N GLU A 68 5.96 -8.81 5.86
CA GLU A 68 6.53 -9.02 7.20
C GLU A 68 6.98 -7.70 7.84
N GLY A 69 7.59 -6.80 7.06
CA GLY A 69 7.99 -5.48 7.51
C GLY A 69 6.81 -4.64 8.00
N ILE A 70 5.71 -4.60 7.23
CA ILE A 70 4.48 -3.88 7.62
C ILE A 70 3.94 -4.42 8.94
N PHE A 71 3.77 -5.74 9.07
CA PHE A 71 3.21 -6.34 10.28
C PHE A 71 4.17 -6.26 11.48
N HIS A 72 5.48 -6.27 11.26
CA HIS A 72 6.49 -6.02 12.31
C HIS A 72 6.39 -4.60 12.84
N ALA A 73 6.27 -3.60 11.96
CA ALA A 73 6.11 -2.21 12.34
C ALA A 73 4.77 -1.93 13.03
N MET A 74 3.68 -2.50 12.53
CA MET A 74 2.37 -2.46 13.18
C MET A 74 2.41 -3.08 14.57
N ARG A 75 3.09 -4.22 14.74
CA ARG A 75 3.26 -4.88 16.05
C ARG A 75 4.02 -3.99 17.02
N TYR A 76 5.14 -3.43 16.59
CA TYR A 76 5.91 -2.48 17.41
C TYR A 76 5.04 -1.31 17.88
N ALA A 77 4.30 -0.68 16.96
CA ALA A 77 3.38 0.41 17.30
C ALA A 77 2.28 -0.05 18.27
N TYR A 78 1.68 -1.22 18.03
CA TYR A 78 0.62 -1.78 18.87
C TYR A 78 1.10 -2.07 20.30
N GLU A 79 2.27 -2.65 20.46
CA GLU A 79 2.79 -3.08 21.77
C GLU A 79 3.43 -1.93 22.58
N ASN A 80 3.93 -0.87 21.91
CA ASN A 80 4.75 0.16 22.57
C ASN A 80 4.12 1.56 22.57
N LEU A 81 3.05 1.79 21.81
CA LEU A 81 2.42 3.11 21.68
C LEU A 81 0.92 3.06 21.95
N GLU A 82 0.43 4.10 22.61
CA GLU A 82 -1.00 4.38 22.75
C GLU A 82 -1.47 5.19 21.53
N PHE A 83 -2.42 4.66 20.78
CA PHE A 83 -2.99 5.33 19.61
C PHE A 83 -4.44 4.97 19.38
N ASP A 84 -5.20 5.89 18.79
CA ASP A 84 -6.57 5.68 18.35
C ASP A 84 -6.62 5.18 16.91
N TYR A 85 -5.65 5.60 16.09
CA TYR A 85 -5.59 5.31 14.67
C TYR A 85 -4.14 5.13 14.19
N LEU A 86 -3.93 4.20 13.25
CA LEU A 86 -2.65 3.93 12.62
C LEU A 86 -2.77 4.07 11.11
N GLN A 87 -1.83 4.76 10.47
CA GLN A 87 -1.79 4.95 9.02
C GLN A 87 -0.46 4.43 8.44
N ILE A 88 -0.54 3.55 7.45
CA ILE A 88 0.64 3.05 6.72
C ILE A 88 1.02 4.03 5.60
N LEU A 89 2.30 4.37 5.47
CA LEU A 89 2.88 5.31 4.51
C LEU A 89 4.23 4.82 3.98
N SER A 90 4.68 5.43 2.88
CA SER A 90 6.07 5.34 2.41
C SER A 90 6.70 6.74 2.36
N PRO A 91 8.03 6.87 2.24
CA PRO A 91 8.72 8.17 2.09
C PRO A 91 8.25 9.01 0.89
N THR A 92 7.59 8.38 -0.07
CA THR A 92 7.00 8.99 -1.28
C THR A 92 5.51 9.27 -1.16
N CYS A 93 4.95 9.12 0.05
CA CYS A 93 3.64 9.64 0.40
C CYS A 93 3.78 11.02 1.05
N LEU A 94 2.82 11.91 0.82
CA LEU A 94 2.69 13.17 1.56
C LEU A 94 1.24 13.38 1.99
N PRO A 95 0.98 14.05 3.13
CA PRO A 95 -0.34 14.62 3.37
C PRO A 95 -0.68 15.60 2.25
N ILE A 96 -1.92 15.56 1.79
CA ILE A 96 -2.49 16.50 0.80
C ILE A 96 -3.60 17.35 1.41
N LYS A 97 -3.74 17.27 2.73
CA LYS A 97 -4.64 18.04 3.59
C LYS A 97 -3.94 18.32 4.92
N PRO A 98 -4.33 19.36 5.67
CA PRO A 98 -3.80 19.58 7.00
C PRO A 98 -4.07 18.35 7.89
N VAL A 99 -3.10 17.95 8.71
CA VAL A 99 -3.21 16.79 9.61
C VAL A 99 -4.44 16.88 10.52
N LYS A 100 -4.84 18.10 10.88
CA LYS A 100 -6.08 18.37 11.63
C LYS A 100 -7.33 17.79 10.96
N ALA A 101 -7.40 17.77 9.63
CA ALA A 101 -8.53 17.18 8.92
C ALA A 101 -8.61 15.66 9.11
N LEU A 102 -7.47 14.97 9.20
CA LEU A 102 -7.44 13.55 9.55
C LEU A 102 -7.82 13.34 11.02
N GLU A 103 -7.36 14.21 11.92
CA GLU A 103 -7.77 14.17 13.33
C GLU A 103 -9.30 14.30 13.48
N GLU A 104 -9.92 15.22 12.76
CA GLU A 104 -11.38 15.39 12.75
C GLU A 104 -12.10 14.15 12.19
N HIS A 105 -11.56 13.55 11.13
CA HIS A 105 -12.07 12.28 10.58
C HIS A 105 -12.00 11.14 11.59
N VAL A 106 -10.85 10.94 12.24
CA VAL A 106 -10.66 9.90 13.27
C VAL A 106 -11.57 10.16 14.47
N ALA A 107 -11.66 11.41 14.94
CA ALA A 107 -12.52 11.80 16.05
C ALA A 107 -14.02 11.58 15.75
N SER A 108 -14.42 11.61 14.47
CA SER A 108 -15.83 11.44 14.07
C SER A 108 -16.42 10.06 14.39
N GLY A 109 -15.60 9.02 14.58
CA GLY A 109 -16.11 7.69 14.93
C GLY A 109 -16.84 6.97 13.79
N LYS A 110 -16.84 7.52 12.57
CA LYS A 110 -17.65 6.99 11.46
C LYS A 110 -17.07 5.73 10.86
N THR A 111 -15.74 5.60 10.86
CA THR A 111 -15.01 4.50 10.24
C THR A 111 -13.98 3.93 11.21
N ASP A 112 -13.79 2.62 11.15
CA ASP A 112 -12.78 1.87 11.90
C ASP A 112 -11.59 1.55 11.01
N VAL A 113 -11.77 1.53 9.69
CA VAL A 113 -10.72 1.29 8.69
C VAL A 113 -11.04 2.02 7.40
N ASP A 114 -10.09 2.80 6.89
CA ASP A 114 -10.22 3.55 5.64
C ASP A 114 -9.38 2.88 4.57
N PHE A 115 -10.07 2.25 3.63
CA PHE A 115 -9.46 1.39 2.62
C PHE A 115 -10.36 1.28 1.38
N ALA A 116 -9.83 0.79 0.26
CA ALA A 116 -10.66 0.41 -0.88
C ALA A 116 -10.25 -0.97 -1.37
N TRP A 117 -11.23 -1.75 -1.80
CA TRP A 117 -11.05 -3.15 -2.17
C TRP A 117 -11.89 -3.47 -3.39
N ILE A 118 -11.52 -4.57 -4.03
CA ILE A 118 -12.19 -5.16 -5.18
C ILE A 118 -12.51 -6.60 -4.80
N ASP A 119 -13.80 -6.95 -4.81
CA ASP A 119 -14.23 -8.34 -4.63
C ASP A 119 -13.86 -9.11 -5.90
N MET A 120 -12.83 -9.95 -5.80
CA MET A 120 -12.30 -10.66 -6.96
C MET A 120 -13.30 -11.67 -7.53
N LEU A 121 -14.23 -12.20 -6.72
CA LEU A 121 -15.19 -13.20 -7.21
C LEU A 121 -16.43 -12.55 -7.84
N ALA A 122 -16.69 -11.29 -7.51
CA ALA A 122 -17.77 -10.50 -8.10
C ALA A 122 -17.34 -9.72 -9.36
N ASP A 123 -16.04 -9.54 -9.58
CA ASP A 123 -15.49 -8.78 -10.71
C ASP A 123 -14.62 -9.68 -11.61
N ASP A 124 -15.15 -10.02 -12.80
CA ASP A 124 -14.46 -10.90 -13.74
C ASP A 124 -13.13 -10.33 -14.23
N ASP A 125 -13.05 -9.02 -14.46
CA ASP A 125 -11.80 -8.41 -14.94
C ASP A 125 -10.75 -8.41 -13.83
N ALA A 126 -11.14 -8.17 -12.58
CA ALA A 126 -10.23 -8.32 -11.45
C ALA A 126 -9.75 -9.78 -11.30
N LEU A 127 -10.68 -10.74 -11.32
CA LEU A 127 -10.35 -12.16 -11.23
C LEU A 127 -9.35 -12.56 -12.31
N MET A 128 -9.65 -12.20 -13.56
CA MET A 128 -8.82 -12.59 -14.70
C MET A 128 -7.50 -11.83 -14.73
N SER A 129 -7.47 -10.57 -14.28
CA SER A 129 -6.26 -9.74 -14.30
C SER A 129 -5.22 -10.22 -13.29
N VAL A 130 -5.63 -10.70 -12.11
CA VAL A 130 -4.67 -10.92 -11.01
C VAL A 130 -4.75 -12.28 -10.32
N SER A 131 -5.64 -13.19 -10.74
CA SER A 131 -5.76 -14.53 -10.13
C SER A 131 -4.47 -15.34 -10.14
N TYR A 132 -3.64 -15.19 -11.17
CA TYR A 132 -2.37 -15.90 -11.26
C TYR A 132 -1.43 -15.53 -10.09
N ARG A 133 -1.45 -14.27 -9.62
CA ARG A 133 -0.68 -13.81 -8.45
C ARG A 133 -1.36 -14.19 -7.12
N GLY A 134 -2.68 -14.09 -7.06
CA GLY A 134 -3.43 -14.25 -5.80
C GLY A 134 -3.67 -15.69 -5.37
N PHE A 135 -3.77 -16.66 -6.29
CA PHE A 135 -4.22 -18.03 -5.97
C PHE A 135 -3.16 -19.11 -6.19
N ALA A 136 -1.98 -18.74 -6.70
CA ALA A 136 -0.94 -19.70 -7.02
C ALA A 136 0.43 -19.14 -6.65
N GLY A 137 1.27 -20.00 -6.07
CA GLY A 137 2.65 -19.64 -5.81
C GLY A 137 3.40 -19.33 -7.10
N GLU A 138 4.28 -18.35 -7.06
CA GLU A 138 5.09 -17.90 -8.19
C GLU A 138 5.81 -19.08 -8.85
N GLU A 139 5.89 -19.07 -10.19
CA GLU A 139 6.47 -20.15 -11.02
C GLU A 139 5.88 -21.57 -10.86
N SER A 140 4.80 -21.76 -10.11
CA SER A 140 4.08 -23.03 -10.08
C SER A 140 3.38 -23.34 -11.43
N PHE A 141 3.04 -24.61 -11.66
CA PHE A 141 2.24 -24.99 -12.84
C PHE A 141 0.91 -24.22 -12.89
N ARG A 142 0.24 -24.05 -11.75
CA ARG A 142 -1.02 -23.30 -11.66
C ARG A 142 -0.80 -21.82 -11.99
N HIS A 143 0.28 -21.21 -11.50
CA HIS A 143 0.65 -19.83 -11.82
C HIS A 143 0.80 -19.65 -13.35
N ARG A 144 1.57 -20.52 -14.01
CA ARG A 144 1.74 -20.48 -15.47
C ARG A 144 0.43 -20.68 -16.22
N LEU A 145 -0.44 -21.59 -15.76
CA LEU A 145 -1.73 -21.85 -16.39
C LEU A 145 -2.70 -20.67 -16.24
N LEU A 146 -2.83 -20.12 -15.03
CA LEU A 146 -3.66 -18.93 -14.77
C LEU A 146 -3.16 -17.72 -15.57
N ARG A 147 -1.84 -17.52 -15.65
CA ARG A 147 -1.24 -16.45 -16.47
C ARG A 147 -1.58 -16.63 -17.96
N ARG A 148 -1.58 -17.86 -18.47
CA ARG A 148 -2.03 -18.15 -19.84
C ARG A 148 -3.53 -17.89 -20.02
N MET A 149 -4.38 -18.23 -19.05
CA MET A 149 -5.82 -17.94 -19.12
C MET A 149 -6.09 -16.43 -19.12
N MET A 150 -5.35 -15.66 -18.32
CA MET A 150 -5.38 -14.19 -18.33
C MET A 150 -5.05 -13.62 -19.72
N VAL A 151 -3.98 -14.10 -20.36
CA VAL A 151 -3.64 -13.70 -21.75
C VAL A 151 -4.75 -14.04 -22.74
N LEU A 152 -5.33 -15.24 -22.66
CA LEU A 152 -6.43 -15.64 -23.57
C LEU A 152 -7.72 -14.85 -23.34
N TYR A 153 -8.00 -14.48 -22.09
CA TYR A 153 -9.18 -13.70 -21.73
C TYR A 153 -9.10 -12.27 -22.24
N PHE A 154 -7.95 -11.62 -22.09
CA PHE A 154 -7.75 -10.22 -22.49
C PHE A 154 -7.27 -10.05 -23.93
N ASN A 155 -6.69 -11.10 -24.53
CA ASN A 155 -6.13 -11.10 -25.89
C ASN A 155 -5.27 -9.87 -26.21
N ASN A 156 -4.35 -9.52 -25.30
CA ASN A 156 -3.48 -8.35 -25.39
C ASN A 156 -4.19 -6.97 -25.44
N THR A 157 -5.42 -6.85 -24.94
CA THR A 157 -6.02 -5.52 -24.77
C THR A 157 -5.11 -4.59 -23.96
N ALA A 158 -4.96 -3.36 -24.47
CA ALA A 158 -4.25 -2.30 -23.80
C ALA A 158 -5.09 -1.64 -22.70
N GLU A 159 -6.40 -1.90 -22.67
CA GLU A 159 -7.31 -1.25 -21.72
C GLU A 159 -6.94 -1.57 -20.27
N ARG A 160 -6.89 -0.50 -19.49
CA ARG A 160 -6.64 -0.52 -18.05
C ARG A 160 -7.68 0.32 -17.34
N ARG A 161 -7.98 -0.08 -16.11
CA ARG A 161 -8.76 0.74 -15.18
C ARG A 161 -8.03 0.82 -13.85
N ASP A 162 -8.02 2.01 -13.28
CA ASP A 162 -7.45 2.28 -11.97
C ASP A 162 -8.59 2.26 -10.95
N LEU A 163 -8.50 1.39 -9.95
CA LEU A 163 -9.54 1.22 -8.92
C LEU A 163 -8.89 0.75 -7.63
N ALA A 164 -9.37 1.24 -6.48
CA ALA A 164 -8.88 0.80 -5.16
C ALA A 164 -7.35 0.92 -4.97
N GLY A 165 -6.73 1.93 -5.61
CA GLY A 165 -5.30 2.18 -5.51
C GLY A 165 -4.41 1.16 -6.22
N VAL A 166 -4.96 0.44 -7.19
CA VAL A 166 -4.28 -0.55 -8.05
C VAL A 166 -4.76 -0.39 -9.49
N GLN A 167 -3.97 -0.89 -10.46
CA GLN A 167 -4.35 -0.92 -11.87
C GLN A 167 -4.69 -2.35 -12.32
N LEU A 168 -5.80 -2.50 -13.03
CA LEU A 168 -6.28 -3.76 -13.57
C LEU A 168 -6.36 -3.73 -15.09
N ARG A 169 -6.17 -4.89 -15.73
CA ARG A 169 -6.60 -5.11 -17.11
C ARG A 169 -8.13 -5.14 -17.17
N THR A 170 -8.72 -4.55 -18.21
CA THR A 170 -10.18 -4.53 -18.39
C THR A 170 -10.58 -4.77 -19.84
N GLY A 171 -11.88 -4.91 -20.10
CA GLY A 171 -12.47 -4.98 -21.43
C GLY A 171 -12.71 -6.41 -21.93
N GLY A 172 -11.83 -7.36 -21.57
CA GLY A 172 -11.92 -8.74 -22.07
C GLY A 172 -11.85 -8.84 -23.62
N ASN A 173 -11.78 -10.06 -24.15
CA ASN A 173 -11.76 -10.28 -25.59
C ASN A 173 -13.20 -10.43 -26.12
N LEU A 174 -13.76 -9.30 -26.57
CA LEU A 174 -15.15 -9.18 -27.03
C LEU A 174 -15.30 -9.38 -28.56
N ASP A 175 -16.49 -9.76 -28.98
CA ASP A 175 -16.92 -9.74 -30.38
C ASP A 175 -17.55 -8.39 -30.76
N ALA A 176 -17.97 -8.24 -32.02
CA ALA A 176 -18.57 -7.00 -32.53
C ALA A 176 -19.87 -6.59 -31.79
N ASN A 177 -20.50 -7.51 -31.06
CA ASN A 177 -21.71 -7.27 -30.28
C ASN A 177 -21.42 -7.06 -28.79
N GLY A 178 -20.15 -6.92 -28.40
CA GLY A 178 -19.74 -6.75 -27.01
C GLY A 178 -19.83 -8.02 -26.17
N LYS A 179 -19.93 -9.22 -26.77
CA LYS A 179 -19.96 -10.50 -26.03
C LYS A 179 -18.57 -11.13 -25.98
N LEU A 180 -18.24 -11.76 -24.86
CA LEU A 180 -16.98 -12.51 -24.73
C LEU A 180 -16.87 -13.61 -25.80
N ARG A 181 -15.76 -13.59 -26.55
CA ARG A 181 -15.44 -14.62 -27.54
C ARG A 181 -15.35 -16.01 -26.87
N PRO A 182 -15.59 -17.11 -27.60
CA PRO A 182 -15.56 -18.48 -27.04
C PRO A 182 -14.28 -18.78 -26.25
N VAL A 183 -13.12 -18.35 -26.76
CA VAL A 183 -11.82 -18.55 -26.10
C VAL A 183 -11.74 -17.84 -24.74
N ALA A 184 -12.27 -16.62 -24.63
CA ALA A 184 -12.28 -15.86 -23.38
C ALA A 184 -13.28 -16.44 -22.38
N ARG A 185 -14.43 -16.93 -22.87
CA ARG A 185 -15.40 -17.67 -22.03
C ARG A 185 -14.77 -18.94 -21.44
N LEU A 186 -14.05 -19.71 -22.26
CA LEU A 186 -13.33 -20.90 -21.80
C LEU A 186 -12.23 -20.52 -20.79
N ALA A 187 -11.43 -19.49 -21.08
CA ALA A 187 -10.39 -19.03 -20.17
C ALA A 187 -10.97 -18.62 -18.81
N ARG A 188 -12.07 -17.86 -18.80
CA ARG A 188 -12.79 -17.50 -17.56
C ARG A 188 -13.31 -18.72 -16.81
N PHE A 189 -13.89 -19.68 -17.53
CA PHE A 189 -14.39 -20.92 -16.92
C PHE A 189 -13.27 -21.73 -16.25
N VAL A 190 -12.15 -21.94 -16.95
CA VAL A 190 -10.97 -22.64 -16.42
C VAL A 190 -10.40 -21.91 -15.20
N THR A 191 -10.25 -20.58 -15.26
CA THR A 191 -9.82 -19.79 -14.10
C THR A 191 -10.76 -19.99 -12.91
N ARG A 192 -12.08 -19.91 -13.10
CA ARG A 192 -13.06 -20.12 -12.02
C ARG A 192 -12.99 -21.52 -11.39
N LEU A 193 -12.66 -22.56 -12.18
CA LEU A 193 -12.40 -23.90 -11.63
C LEU A 193 -11.12 -23.94 -10.79
N LEU A 194 -10.05 -23.28 -11.23
CA LEU A 194 -8.74 -23.30 -10.57
C LEU A 194 -8.69 -22.47 -9.27
N VAL A 195 -9.50 -21.42 -9.18
CA VAL A 195 -9.67 -20.58 -7.96
C VAL A 195 -10.79 -21.08 -7.05
N ASN A 196 -11.37 -22.25 -7.35
CA ASN A 196 -12.37 -22.86 -6.48
C ASN A 196 -11.70 -23.36 -5.19
N PRO A 197 -12.23 -23.05 -3.99
CA PRO A 197 -11.62 -23.46 -2.72
C PRO A 197 -11.34 -24.96 -2.58
N THR A 198 -12.16 -25.82 -3.21
CA THR A 198 -12.02 -27.28 -3.11
C THR A 198 -10.88 -27.85 -3.96
N LEU A 199 -10.59 -27.20 -5.09
CA LEU A 199 -9.57 -27.65 -6.06
C LEU A 199 -8.29 -26.82 -5.98
N GLY A 200 -8.39 -25.61 -5.43
CA GLY A 200 -7.45 -24.52 -5.59
C GLY A 200 -6.29 -24.51 -4.60
N GLY A 201 -6.23 -25.41 -3.61
CA GLY A 201 -5.09 -25.52 -2.69
C GLY A 201 -4.60 -24.17 -2.12
N HIS A 202 -5.52 -23.23 -1.90
CA HIS A 202 -5.27 -21.86 -1.45
C HIS A 202 -6.06 -21.56 -0.18
N VAL A 203 -5.69 -20.49 0.51
CA VAL A 203 -6.27 -20.14 1.83
C VAL A 203 -7.69 -19.58 1.75
N PHE A 204 -8.11 -19.07 0.59
CA PHE A 204 -9.41 -18.40 0.48
C PHE A 204 -10.60 -19.34 0.62
N THR A 205 -11.57 -18.90 1.41
CA THR A 205 -12.83 -19.61 1.71
C THR A 205 -13.99 -18.62 1.72
N LYS A 206 -15.22 -19.10 1.96
CA LYS A 206 -16.37 -18.20 2.20
C LYS A 206 -16.13 -17.24 3.38
N ASP A 207 -15.39 -17.71 4.38
CA ASP A 207 -15.07 -17.00 5.61
C ASP A 207 -13.83 -16.10 5.52
N PHE A 208 -12.98 -16.35 4.52
CA PHE A 208 -11.83 -15.53 4.17
C PHE A 208 -11.81 -15.34 2.64
N PRO A 209 -12.73 -14.52 2.10
CA PRO A 209 -12.87 -14.36 0.67
C PRO A 209 -11.71 -13.53 0.09
N PRO A 210 -11.36 -13.77 -1.19
CA PRO A 210 -10.25 -13.07 -1.84
C PRO A 210 -10.68 -11.67 -2.25
N PHE A 211 -10.02 -10.67 -1.69
CA PHE A 211 -10.11 -9.29 -2.11
C PHE A 211 -8.76 -8.81 -2.64
N TYR A 212 -8.81 -7.87 -3.57
CA TYR A 212 -7.64 -7.21 -4.15
C TYR A 212 -7.72 -5.70 -3.92
N GLY A 213 -6.58 -5.04 -3.73
CA GLY A 213 -6.54 -3.60 -3.53
C GLY A 213 -5.17 -3.12 -3.08
N SER A 214 -5.10 -1.87 -2.65
CA SER A 214 -3.86 -1.26 -2.20
C SER A 214 -3.30 -1.87 -0.91
N THR A 215 -2.03 -1.61 -0.65
CA THR A 215 -1.38 -1.93 0.62
C THR A 215 -1.46 -0.77 1.62
N TRP A 216 -1.79 0.43 1.14
CA TRP A 216 -1.85 1.64 1.95
C TRP A 216 -3.25 1.82 2.53
N PHE A 217 -3.35 1.67 3.85
CA PHE A 217 -4.60 1.79 4.60
C PHE A 217 -4.37 2.52 5.93
N GLY A 218 -5.45 3.03 6.50
CA GLY A 218 -5.46 3.48 7.89
C GLY A 218 -6.54 2.76 8.68
N ALA A 219 -6.28 2.46 9.95
CA ALA A 219 -7.21 1.71 10.79
C ALA A 219 -7.11 2.06 12.27
N ARG A 220 -8.21 1.86 13.00
CA ARG A 220 -8.27 1.95 14.45
C ARG A 220 -7.45 0.86 15.09
N ARG A 221 -7.01 1.11 16.33
CA ARG A 221 -6.22 0.17 17.13
C ARG A 221 -6.83 -1.23 17.21
N GLU A 222 -8.16 -1.34 17.35
CA GLU A 222 -8.85 -2.63 17.38
C GLU A 222 -8.73 -3.42 16.07
N VAL A 223 -8.78 -2.74 14.93
CA VAL A 223 -8.60 -3.36 13.61
C VAL A 223 -7.15 -3.80 13.45
N VAL A 224 -6.19 -2.97 13.86
CA VAL A 224 -4.75 -3.31 13.86
C VAL A 224 -4.49 -4.56 14.71
N GLY A 225 -5.01 -4.62 15.93
CA GLY A 225 -4.89 -5.78 16.81
C GLY A 225 -5.44 -7.05 16.18
N TRP A 226 -6.65 -6.97 15.62
CA TRP A 226 -7.26 -8.10 14.91
C TRP A 226 -6.45 -8.56 13.69
N MET A 227 -5.91 -7.62 12.91
CA MET A 227 -5.06 -7.93 11.76
C MET A 227 -3.75 -8.61 12.19
N LEU A 228 -3.14 -8.17 13.30
CA LEU A 228 -1.94 -8.80 13.87
C LEU A 228 -2.19 -10.25 14.30
N GLU A 229 -3.31 -10.52 14.98
CA GLU A 229 -3.74 -11.86 15.36
C GLU A 229 -3.98 -12.75 14.13
N ARG A 230 -4.64 -12.19 13.10
CA ARG A 230 -4.94 -12.91 11.87
C ARG A 230 -3.68 -13.23 11.07
N PHE A 231 -2.75 -12.29 10.98
CA PHE A 231 -1.47 -12.46 10.29
C PHE A 231 -0.65 -13.58 10.90
N ALA A 232 -0.67 -13.73 12.23
CA ALA A 232 0.08 -14.77 12.94
C ALA A 232 -0.44 -16.21 12.70
N GLN A 233 -1.59 -16.38 12.05
CA GLN A 233 -2.16 -17.70 11.81
C GLN A 233 -1.37 -18.51 10.78
N LYS A 234 -1.29 -19.83 11.03
CA LYS A 234 -0.48 -20.77 10.23
C LYS A 234 -0.86 -20.77 8.75
N ASP A 235 -2.14 -20.63 8.44
CA ASP A 235 -2.64 -20.62 7.06
C ASP A 235 -2.11 -19.41 6.27
N ILE A 236 -2.07 -18.22 6.89
CA ILE A 236 -1.45 -17.01 6.31
C ILE A 236 0.04 -17.24 6.08
N GLN A 237 0.74 -17.64 7.15
CA GLN A 237 2.20 -17.83 7.16
C GLN A 237 2.66 -18.99 6.26
N THR A 238 1.75 -19.85 5.79
CA THR A 238 2.09 -20.95 4.86
C THR A 238 1.74 -20.61 3.40
N HIS A 239 0.71 -19.78 3.18
CA HIS A 239 0.18 -19.51 1.84
C HIS A 239 0.80 -18.26 1.21
N PHE A 240 0.68 -17.12 1.88
CA PHE A 240 1.06 -15.82 1.30
C PHE A 240 2.56 -15.63 1.03
N PRO A 241 3.51 -16.27 1.76
CA PRO A 241 4.93 -16.17 1.41
C PRO A 241 5.30 -16.70 0.02
N LYS A 242 4.40 -17.48 -0.60
CA LYS A 242 4.60 -18.06 -1.93
C LYS A 242 4.10 -17.14 -3.05
N LEU A 243 3.37 -16.08 -2.71
CA LEU A 243 2.70 -15.20 -3.68
C LEU A 243 3.57 -13.99 -3.99
N CYS A 244 3.50 -13.55 -5.24
CA CYS A 244 4.10 -12.31 -5.72
C CYS A 244 3.19 -11.12 -5.34
N ILE A 245 3.74 -10.09 -4.70
CA ILE A 245 3.00 -8.89 -4.22
C ILE A 245 1.81 -9.32 -3.34
N ALA A 246 2.11 -10.15 -2.33
CA ALA A 246 1.11 -10.78 -1.48
C ALA A 246 0.25 -9.78 -0.69
N ASP A 247 0.82 -8.62 -0.35
CA ASP A 247 0.20 -7.55 0.42
C ASP A 247 -1.08 -7.01 -0.21
N GLU A 248 -1.12 -6.87 -1.54
CA GLU A 248 -2.30 -6.41 -2.30
C GLU A 248 -3.48 -7.41 -2.28
N PHE A 249 -3.28 -8.62 -1.75
CA PHE A 249 -4.35 -9.61 -1.53
C PHE A 249 -4.61 -9.83 -0.05
N LEU A 250 -3.54 -9.96 0.73
CA LEU A 250 -3.55 -10.28 2.14
C LEU A 250 -4.29 -9.21 2.94
N ILE A 251 -3.90 -7.94 2.79
CA ILE A 251 -4.45 -6.82 3.57
C ILE A 251 -5.93 -6.61 3.25
N PRO A 252 -6.36 -6.47 1.97
CA PRO A 252 -7.78 -6.38 1.64
C PRO A 252 -8.61 -7.54 2.18
N SER A 253 -8.11 -8.77 2.01
CA SER A 253 -8.85 -9.97 2.43
C SER A 253 -9.00 -10.05 3.94
N MET A 254 -7.98 -9.65 4.69
CA MET A 254 -8.05 -9.54 6.15
C MET A 254 -9.02 -8.45 6.56
N ILE A 255 -8.86 -7.21 6.07
CA ILE A 255 -9.76 -6.10 6.41
C ILE A 255 -11.22 -6.50 6.18
N MET A 256 -11.52 -7.07 5.01
CA MET A 256 -12.89 -7.48 4.67
C MET A 256 -13.40 -8.69 5.47
N GLN A 257 -12.51 -9.59 5.88
CA GLN A 257 -12.88 -10.62 6.85
C GLN A 257 -13.22 -9.99 8.22
N GLY A 258 -12.46 -8.99 8.67
CA GLY A 258 -12.74 -8.23 9.89
C GLY A 258 -14.08 -7.49 9.81
N VAL A 259 -14.35 -6.79 8.71
CA VAL A 259 -15.65 -6.13 8.44
C VAL A 259 -16.80 -7.14 8.55
N LYS A 260 -16.67 -8.31 7.91
CA LYS A 260 -17.73 -9.34 7.90
C LYS A 260 -17.89 -10.07 9.25
N LYS A 261 -16.79 -10.40 9.93
CA LYS A 261 -16.81 -11.24 11.15
C LYS A 261 -16.87 -10.44 12.46
N LYS A 262 -16.28 -9.25 12.49
CA LYS A 262 -16.21 -8.38 13.68
C LYS A 262 -17.13 -7.17 13.59
N GLY A 263 -17.68 -6.87 12.41
CA GLY A 263 -18.57 -5.73 12.21
C GLY A 263 -17.86 -4.38 12.13
N PHE A 264 -16.55 -4.38 11.84
CA PHE A 264 -15.80 -3.14 11.63
C PHE A 264 -16.41 -2.30 10.51
N LYS A 265 -16.52 -0.99 10.74
CA LYS A 265 -17.05 -0.04 9.78
C LYS A 265 -15.93 0.37 8.83
N SER A 266 -16.12 0.09 7.55
CA SER A 266 -15.14 0.50 6.55
C SER A 266 -15.53 1.83 5.88
N GLY A 267 -14.55 2.72 5.78
CA GLY A 267 -14.60 3.98 5.06
C GLY A 267 -13.91 3.91 3.70
N PRO A 268 -14.05 4.97 2.88
CA PRO A 268 -13.36 5.06 1.60
C PRO A 268 -11.84 5.10 1.79
N MET A 269 -11.10 4.73 0.75
CA MET A 269 -9.65 4.85 0.74
C MET A 269 -9.22 6.31 0.98
N ASN A 270 -8.36 6.50 1.98
CA ASN A 270 -7.85 7.81 2.35
C ASN A 270 -6.50 8.16 1.69
N HIS A 271 -6.06 7.32 0.75
CA HIS A 271 -4.84 7.45 -0.04
C HIS A 271 -5.17 7.66 -1.51
N CYS A 272 -4.72 8.78 -2.06
CA CYS A 272 -4.79 9.07 -3.47
C CYS A 272 -3.57 8.44 -4.17
N ILE A 273 -3.82 7.34 -4.86
CA ILE A 273 -2.82 6.67 -5.70
C ILE A 273 -3.39 6.67 -7.10
N VAL A 274 -2.89 7.57 -7.93
CA VAL A 274 -3.34 7.70 -9.31
C VAL A 274 -2.17 7.64 -10.26
N THR A 275 -2.51 7.50 -11.54
CA THR A 275 -1.62 7.46 -12.70
C THR A 275 -0.68 6.26 -12.64
N PHE A 276 -1.06 5.16 -13.28
CA PHE A 276 -0.19 3.98 -13.37
C PHE A 276 0.48 3.90 -14.74
N ILE A 277 1.79 3.72 -14.75
CA ILE A 277 2.58 3.32 -15.92
C ILE A 277 2.98 1.87 -15.68
N GLU A 278 2.41 0.94 -16.45
CA GLU A 278 2.72 -0.49 -16.39
C GLU A 278 2.67 -1.08 -14.96
N ALA A 279 1.57 -0.82 -14.24
CA ALA A 279 1.35 -1.26 -12.85
C ALA A 279 2.23 -0.61 -11.76
N ASN A 280 3.06 0.39 -12.11
CA ASN A 280 3.71 1.26 -11.13
C ASN A 280 3.02 2.63 -11.08
N PRO A 281 2.69 3.17 -9.89
CA PRO A 281 2.27 4.56 -9.79
C PRO A 281 3.34 5.49 -10.36
N ALA A 282 2.93 6.40 -11.23
CA ALA A 282 3.78 7.40 -11.83
C ALA A 282 4.21 8.43 -10.76
N TRP A 283 5.32 9.10 -11.05
CA TRP A 283 5.76 10.21 -10.22
C TRP A 283 4.84 11.41 -10.45
N LEU A 284 4.28 11.93 -9.37
CA LEU A 284 3.46 13.13 -9.39
C LEU A 284 4.31 14.34 -9.79
N THR A 285 3.69 15.26 -10.51
CA THR A 285 4.26 16.51 -11.01
C THR A 285 3.35 17.69 -10.67
N ASP A 286 3.78 18.92 -10.95
CA ASP A 286 2.95 20.12 -10.75
C ASP A 286 1.65 20.11 -11.56
N ALA A 287 1.61 19.36 -12.67
CA ALA A 287 0.39 19.16 -13.45
C ALA A 287 -0.71 18.42 -12.67
N ASP A 288 -0.33 17.61 -11.68
CA ASP A 288 -1.25 16.82 -10.86
C ASP A 288 -1.80 17.61 -9.67
N PHE A 289 -1.33 18.84 -9.42
CA PHE A 289 -1.67 19.61 -8.23
C PHE A 289 -3.17 19.86 -8.07
N GLU A 290 -3.86 20.31 -9.13
CA GLU A 290 -5.31 20.55 -9.08
C GLU A 290 -6.10 19.26 -8.79
N PHE A 291 -5.61 18.14 -9.31
CA PHE A 291 -6.20 16.84 -9.08
C PHE A 291 -6.05 16.45 -7.60
N LEU A 292 -4.85 16.62 -7.01
CA LEU A 292 -4.60 16.37 -5.59
C LEU A 292 -5.46 17.27 -4.70
N GLN A 293 -5.61 18.56 -5.05
CA GLN A 293 -6.45 19.51 -4.32
C GLN A 293 -7.92 19.08 -4.26
N LYS A 294 -8.44 18.49 -5.34
CA LYS A 294 -9.83 18.02 -5.44
C LYS A 294 -10.04 16.64 -4.79
N SER A 295 -8.96 15.96 -4.40
CA SER A 295 -9.04 14.60 -3.88
C SER A 295 -9.70 14.54 -2.50
N PRO A 296 -10.64 13.59 -2.25
CA PRO A 296 -11.20 13.39 -0.93
C PRO A 296 -10.20 12.72 0.04
N ALA A 297 -9.11 12.12 -0.47
CA ALA A 297 -8.07 11.48 0.33
C ALA A 297 -7.32 12.46 1.25
N PHE A 298 -6.67 11.93 2.30
CA PHE A 298 -5.80 12.71 3.18
C PHE A 298 -4.33 12.66 2.74
N PHE A 299 -3.95 11.61 2.00
CA PHE A 299 -2.59 11.38 1.53
C PHE A 299 -2.54 11.23 0.01
N GLY A 300 -1.41 11.57 -0.61
CA GLY A 300 -1.11 11.33 -2.02
C GLY A 300 0.13 10.48 -2.22
N ARG A 301 0.19 9.76 -3.34
CA ARG A 301 1.33 8.93 -3.78
C ARG A 301 1.35 8.85 -5.32
N LYS A 302 2.49 8.91 -6.02
CA LYS A 302 3.89 8.82 -5.54
C LYS A 302 4.65 10.13 -5.80
N PHE A 303 5.07 10.83 -4.75
CA PHE A 303 5.89 12.04 -4.89
C PHE A 303 7.37 11.68 -5.11
N PRO A 304 8.13 12.43 -5.93
CA PRO A 304 9.57 12.26 -6.08
C PRO A 304 10.31 12.25 -4.74
N ASP A 305 11.47 11.59 -4.66
CA ASP A 305 12.21 11.41 -3.40
C ASP A 305 13.10 12.60 -3.01
N ASP A 306 13.16 13.62 -3.87
CA ASP A 306 13.87 14.86 -3.63
C ASP A 306 12.92 15.89 -2.99
N ILE A 307 13.22 16.32 -1.77
CA ILE A 307 12.44 17.30 -0.99
C ILE A 307 12.34 18.68 -1.64
N HIS A 308 13.24 19.02 -2.57
CA HIS A 308 13.25 20.29 -3.30
C HIS A 308 12.32 20.29 -4.52
N THR A 309 11.80 19.14 -4.90
CA THR A 309 10.89 19.00 -6.03
C THR A 309 9.69 19.96 -5.89
N PRO A 310 9.34 20.75 -6.93
CA PRO A 310 8.24 21.72 -6.89
C PRO A 310 6.93 21.17 -6.32
N ILE A 311 6.47 20.01 -6.79
CA ILE A 311 5.18 19.45 -6.37
C ILE A 311 5.13 19.11 -4.87
N ARG A 312 6.24 18.63 -4.29
CA ARG A 312 6.31 18.34 -2.85
C ARG A 312 6.17 19.63 -2.05
N ARG A 313 6.96 20.65 -2.43
CA ARG A 313 6.95 21.93 -1.74
C ARG A 313 5.58 22.57 -1.82
N ARG A 314 5.02 22.62 -3.03
CA ARG A 314 3.72 23.22 -3.31
C ARG A 314 2.58 22.55 -2.55
N VAL A 315 2.53 21.22 -2.52
CA VAL A 315 1.51 20.48 -1.76
C VAL A 315 1.62 20.78 -0.26
N LEU A 316 2.84 20.73 0.29
CA LEU A 316 3.05 20.94 1.72
C LEU A 316 2.78 22.39 2.16
N THR A 317 3.10 23.39 1.33
CA THR A 317 2.81 24.79 1.65
C THR A 317 1.36 25.17 1.37
N GLU A 318 0.83 24.86 0.19
CA GLU A 318 -0.49 25.35 -0.26
C GLU A 318 -1.66 24.49 0.22
N LEU A 319 -1.50 23.15 0.30
CA LEU A 319 -2.60 22.26 0.70
C LEU A 319 -2.54 21.88 2.18
N VAL A 320 -1.34 21.67 2.72
CA VAL A 320 -1.16 21.26 4.13
C VAL A 320 -1.00 22.48 5.05
N GLY A 321 -0.48 23.60 4.54
CA GLY A 321 -0.32 24.86 5.27
C GLY A 321 0.96 24.95 6.10
N LEU A 322 2.02 24.23 5.72
CA LEU A 322 3.34 24.34 6.35
C LEU A 322 4.08 25.58 5.85
N THR A 323 4.94 26.16 6.69
CA THR A 323 5.84 27.23 6.25
C THR A 323 6.96 26.66 5.37
N PRO A 324 7.57 27.44 4.46
CA PRO A 324 8.68 26.97 3.63
C PRO A 324 9.82 26.31 4.42
N GLU A 325 10.13 26.84 5.60
CA GLU A 325 11.19 26.35 6.50
C GLU A 325 10.82 24.98 7.11
N GLN A 326 9.53 24.77 7.40
CA GLN A 326 9.00 23.47 7.83
C GLN A 326 8.94 22.43 6.71
N VAL A 327 9.06 22.85 5.45
CA VAL A 327 9.11 21.96 4.29
C VAL A 327 10.55 21.62 3.94
N VAL A 328 11.42 22.61 3.86
CA VAL A 328 12.86 22.47 3.62
C VAL A 328 13.58 23.32 4.68
N PRO A 329 14.23 22.71 5.69
CA PRO A 329 14.99 23.46 6.68
C PRO A 329 16.16 24.21 6.02
N PRO A 330 16.61 25.33 6.60
CA PRO A 330 17.87 25.94 6.22
C PRO A 330 19.04 24.95 6.37
N GLU A 331 20.07 25.06 5.52
CA GLU A 331 21.22 24.14 5.50
C GLU A 331 21.98 24.07 6.85
N ASP A 332 21.93 25.13 7.66
CA ASP A 332 22.58 25.19 8.98
C ASP A 332 21.90 24.31 10.06
N ASP A 333 20.66 23.87 9.82
CA ASP A 333 19.89 22.99 10.72
C ASP A 333 19.85 21.51 10.26
N ALA A 334 20.51 21.19 9.13
CA ALA A 334 20.62 19.81 8.66
C ALA A 334 21.67 19.04 9.50
N PRO A 335 21.35 17.85 10.03
CA PRO A 335 22.36 17.02 10.67
C PRO A 335 23.48 16.73 9.66
N VAL A 336 24.70 17.10 10.03
CA VAL A 336 25.93 16.92 9.24
C VAL A 336 25.95 15.53 8.61
N THR A 337 25.75 15.48 7.29
CA THR A 337 25.95 14.28 6.50
C THR A 337 27.44 13.94 6.53
N VAL A 338 27.79 12.82 7.16
CA VAL A 338 29.14 12.27 7.09
C VAL A 338 29.37 11.87 5.63
N ALA A 339 30.41 12.43 5.02
CA ALA A 339 30.74 12.27 3.61
C ALA A 339 30.74 10.80 3.15
N PRO A 340 30.32 10.50 1.91
CA PRO A 340 30.31 9.13 1.41
C PRO A 340 31.73 8.56 1.38
N ALA A 341 31.89 7.38 1.99
CA ALA A 341 33.11 6.58 1.84
C ALA A 341 33.31 6.26 0.35
N ARG A 342 34.54 6.52 -0.13
CA ARG A 342 34.98 6.28 -1.51
C ARG A 342 34.52 4.92 -2.02
N ALA A 343 33.88 4.93 -3.20
CA ALA A 343 33.57 3.73 -3.96
C ALA A 343 34.82 2.87 -4.16
N VAL A 344 34.78 1.64 -3.65
CA VAL A 344 35.72 0.60 -4.04
C VAL A 344 35.19 0.01 -5.34
N ALA A 345 35.93 0.23 -6.44
CA ALA A 345 35.65 -0.38 -7.73
C ALA A 345 35.71 -1.91 -7.60
N ALA A 346 34.64 -2.59 -7.98
CA ALA A 346 34.61 -4.04 -8.13
C ALA A 346 34.86 -4.41 -9.60
N ALA A 347 35.84 -5.28 -9.80
CA ALA A 347 36.11 -6.01 -11.04
C ALA A 347 35.19 -7.22 -11.17
#